data_AF-A0A923DAN1-F1
#
_entry.id   AF-A0A923DAN1-F1
#
_cell.length_a   1.000
_cell.length_b   1.000
_cell.length_c   1.000
_cell.angle_alpha   90.00
_cell.angle_beta   90.00
_cell.angle_gamma   90.00
#
_symmetry.space_group_name_H-M   'P 1'
#
loop_
_entity.id
_entity.type
_entity.pdbx_description
1 polymer ?
#
loop_
_entity_poly.entity_id
_entity_poly.type
_entity_poly.pdbx_seq_one_letter_code
_entity_poly.pdbx_strand_id
1 'polypeptide(L)'
;MEKAASYRFDLTRYTWLRRLLTSRWPQFILRAITLAGFVLVILTGFIGSPVGSRNFAVMFVWIAWWSALKLIMLPFGGRAWCSICPIPMPGEWLQQGWLVKPGGKMFNLGLRWPRRLRNTWLQSAGFAAIGLFSALTLTTPVVTAWIFVGLIVVAVAVSVIFEQRSFCRYLCPMGGFIGLYATMAPLELRPQPGLTPVEKGAAAREWPRGCPWINNPAALKANANCGLCLECLRTESGANMALNVRSFDAELGQPGAFRLDEAFLSLGLLGSVMIYSAVFQG
;
A
#
# COMPACT_ATOMS: atom_id res chain seq x y z
N MET A 1 -10.28 -0.71 -31.33
CA MET A 1 -9.91 -1.41 -30.08
C MET A 1 -11.19 -1.76 -29.36
N GLU A 2 -11.62 -3.00 -29.53
CA GLU A 2 -12.86 -3.57 -29.02
C GLU A 2 -12.89 -3.46 -27.49
N LYS A 3 -13.96 -2.93 -26.90
CA LYS A 3 -14.14 -2.92 -25.44
C LYS A 3 -14.33 -4.36 -25.01
N ALA A 4 -13.24 -5.05 -24.66
CA ALA A 4 -13.31 -6.35 -24.01
C ALA A 4 -14.27 -6.24 -22.82
N ALA A 5 -15.29 -7.09 -22.79
CA ALA A 5 -16.24 -7.15 -21.69
C ALA A 5 -15.45 -7.46 -20.41
N SER A 6 -15.20 -6.43 -19.60
CA SER A 6 -14.49 -6.58 -18.33
C SER A 6 -15.32 -7.48 -17.43
N TYR A 7 -14.93 -8.75 -17.35
CA TYR A 7 -15.51 -9.71 -16.42
C TYR A 7 -15.30 -9.16 -15.00
N ARG A 8 -16.39 -8.93 -14.27
CA ARG A 8 -16.36 -8.50 -12.87
C ARG A 8 -17.11 -9.51 -12.04
N PHE A 9 -16.38 -10.25 -11.23
CA PHE A 9 -16.94 -11.23 -10.33
C PHE A 9 -16.95 -10.70 -8.89
N ASP A 10 -18.14 -10.51 -8.33
CA ASP A 10 -18.30 -10.00 -6.98
C ASP A 10 -18.04 -11.11 -5.94
N LEU A 11 -16.93 -10.97 -5.20
CA LEU A 11 -16.56 -11.86 -4.10
C LEU A 11 -17.43 -11.66 -2.86
N THR A 12 -17.99 -10.46 -2.68
CA THR A 12 -18.83 -10.13 -1.52
C THR A 12 -20.24 -10.72 -1.59
N ARG A 13 -20.59 -11.31 -2.74
CA ARG A 13 -21.81 -12.12 -2.91
C ARG A 13 -21.83 -13.34 -1.98
N TYR A 14 -20.68 -13.90 -1.63
CA TYR A 14 -20.59 -15.02 -0.70
C TYR A 14 -20.63 -14.52 0.75
N THR A 15 -21.67 -14.90 1.49
CA THR A 15 -21.91 -14.43 2.86
C THR A 15 -20.77 -14.77 3.84
N TRP A 16 -20.12 -15.94 3.67
CA TRP A 16 -18.98 -16.34 4.48
C TRP A 16 -17.76 -15.46 4.21
N LEU A 17 -17.50 -15.15 2.94
CA LEU A 17 -16.36 -14.32 2.53
C LEU A 17 -16.59 -12.87 2.94
N ARG A 18 -17.81 -12.36 2.80
CA ARG A 18 -18.19 -11.04 3.31
C ARG A 18 -17.99 -10.94 4.82
N ARG A 19 -18.41 -11.95 5.59
CA ARG A 19 -18.19 -11.98 7.05
C ARG A 19 -16.70 -11.97 7.40
N LEU A 20 -15.87 -12.70 6.66
CA LEU A 20 -14.42 -12.71 6.83
C LEU A 20 -13.79 -11.34 6.52
N LEU A 21 -14.19 -10.70 5.42
CA LEU A 21 -13.66 -9.39 4.98
C LEU A 21 -14.12 -8.25 5.90
N THR A 22 -15.36 -8.29 6.39
CA THR A 22 -15.88 -7.31 7.35
C THR A 22 -15.27 -7.50 8.74
N SER A 23 -14.88 -8.73 9.12
CA SER A 23 -14.15 -8.95 10.36
C SER A 23 -12.81 -8.20 10.39
N ARG A 24 -12.50 -7.58 11.52
CA ARG A 24 -11.22 -6.88 11.74
C ARG A 24 -10.09 -7.83 12.12
N TRP A 25 -10.42 -9.01 12.63
CA TRP A 25 -9.47 -9.99 13.15
C TRP A 25 -8.44 -10.46 12.12
N PRO A 26 -8.81 -10.86 10.88
CA PRO A 26 -7.82 -11.33 9.92
C PRO A 26 -6.76 -10.28 9.59
N GLN A 27 -7.19 -9.03 9.38
CA GLN A 27 -6.26 -7.93 9.11
C GLN A 27 -5.42 -7.58 10.35
N PHE A 28 -6.00 -7.62 11.54
CA PHE A 28 -5.27 -7.35 12.79
C PHE A 28 -4.20 -8.43 13.05
N ILE A 29 -4.54 -9.71 12.89
CA ILE A 29 -3.61 -10.83 13.04
C ILE A 29 -2.47 -10.71 12.04
N LEU A 30 -2.78 -10.48 10.75
CA LEU A 30 -1.75 -10.31 9.73
C LEU A 30 -0.83 -9.13 10.04
N ARG A 31 -1.38 -7.98 10.47
CA ARG A 31 -0.60 -6.82 10.91
C ARG A 31 0.28 -7.12 12.12
N ALA A 32 -0.23 -7.86 13.10
CA ALA A 32 0.54 -8.23 14.29
C ALA A 32 1.70 -9.17 13.93
N ILE A 33 1.46 -10.16 13.07
CA ILE A 33 2.48 -11.09 12.57
C ILE A 33 3.57 -10.32 11.80
N THR A 34 3.18 -9.44 10.88
CA THR A 34 4.15 -8.68 10.07
C THR A 34 4.93 -7.68 10.90
N LEU A 35 4.30 -7.06 11.90
CA LEU A 35 5.00 -6.20 12.86
C LEU A 35 6.01 -6.99 13.69
N ALA A 36 5.62 -8.14 14.22
CA ALA A 36 6.53 -9.01 14.99
C ALA A 36 7.73 -9.44 14.12
N GLY A 37 7.48 -9.90 12.89
CA GLY A 37 8.54 -10.23 11.94
C GLY A 37 9.44 -9.03 11.62
N PHE A 38 8.87 -7.83 11.47
CA PHE A 38 9.63 -6.62 11.18
C PHE A 38 10.51 -6.17 12.36
N VAL A 39 10.01 -6.30 13.60
CA VAL A 39 10.81 -6.06 14.80
C VAL A 39 11.97 -7.04 14.88
N LEU A 40 11.73 -8.34 14.60
CA LEU A 40 12.80 -9.34 14.54
C LEU A 40 13.85 -9.00 13.48
N VAL A 41 13.43 -8.53 12.30
CA VAL A 41 14.35 -8.06 11.24
C VAL A 41 15.21 -6.91 11.72
N ILE A 42 14.63 -5.91 12.41
CA ILE A 42 15.40 -4.77 12.92
C ILE A 42 16.40 -5.24 13.99
N LEU A 43 15.96 -6.07 14.94
CA LEU A 43 16.82 -6.59 16.01
C LEU A 43 17.96 -7.44 15.45
N THR A 44 17.66 -8.36 14.53
CA THR A 44 18.68 -9.21 13.89
C THR A 44 19.56 -8.42 12.92
N GLY A 45 19.08 -7.29 12.38
CA GLY A 45 19.90 -6.37 11.59
C GLY A 45 20.98 -5.65 12.41
N PHE A 46 20.71 -5.33 13.69
CA PHE A 46 21.69 -4.71 14.59
C PHE A 46 22.58 -5.72 15.33
N ILE A 47 22.00 -6.82 15.81
CA ILE A 47 22.67 -7.80 16.69
C ILE A 47 23.23 -8.99 15.90
N GLY A 48 22.64 -9.29 14.75
CA GLY A 48 23.00 -10.46 13.94
C GLY A 48 24.35 -10.32 13.23
N SER A 49 24.63 -11.31 12.39
CA SER A 49 25.91 -11.37 11.67
C SER A 49 26.10 -10.13 10.76
N PRO A 50 27.32 -9.57 10.67
CA PRO A 50 27.59 -8.39 9.87
C PRO A 50 27.56 -8.68 8.36
N VAL A 51 27.53 -9.96 7.97
CA VAL A 51 27.50 -10.40 6.57
C VAL A 51 26.07 -10.64 6.14
N GLY A 52 25.59 -9.90 5.13
CA GLY A 52 24.20 -9.97 4.63
C GLY A 52 23.68 -11.38 4.35
N SER A 53 24.48 -12.24 3.72
CA SER A 53 24.06 -13.61 3.35
C SER A 53 23.83 -14.55 4.54
N ARG A 54 24.44 -14.25 5.70
CA ARG A 54 24.26 -15.03 6.94
C ARG A 54 23.30 -14.36 7.91
N ASN A 55 22.79 -13.17 7.58
CA ASN A 55 21.90 -12.43 8.45
C ASN A 55 20.45 -12.73 8.08
N PHE A 56 19.68 -13.20 9.07
CA PHE A 56 18.27 -13.52 8.90
C PHE A 56 17.46 -12.32 8.39
N ALA A 57 17.78 -11.09 8.82
CA ALA A 57 17.10 -9.87 8.39
C ALA A 57 17.15 -9.69 6.86
N VAL A 58 18.36 -9.81 6.29
CA VAL A 58 18.57 -9.58 4.86
C VAL A 58 17.97 -10.71 4.04
N MET A 59 18.20 -11.96 4.45
CA MET A 59 17.65 -13.13 3.76
C MET A 59 16.12 -13.11 3.76
N PHE A 60 15.50 -12.87 4.92
CA PHE A 60 14.04 -12.86 5.01
C PHE A 60 13.43 -11.70 4.22
N VAL A 61 13.95 -10.48 4.37
CA VAL A 61 13.34 -9.30 3.72
C VAL A 61 13.60 -9.26 2.22
N TRP A 62 14.83 -9.47 1.79
CA TRP A 62 15.22 -9.25 0.40
C TRP A 62 15.09 -10.50 -0.47
N ILE A 63 15.15 -11.71 0.10
CA ILE A 63 14.98 -12.96 -0.67
C ILE A 63 13.55 -13.46 -0.50
N ALA A 64 13.15 -13.88 0.70
CA ALA A 64 11.85 -14.54 0.89
C ALA A 64 10.67 -13.57 0.70
N TRP A 65 10.67 -12.46 1.44
CA TRP A 65 9.57 -11.50 1.45
C TRP A 65 9.43 -10.76 0.11
N TRP A 66 10.54 -10.26 -0.44
CA TRP A 66 10.53 -9.57 -1.72
C TRP A 66 10.07 -10.46 -2.88
N SER A 67 10.48 -11.73 -2.89
CA SER A 67 10.02 -12.71 -3.89
C SER A 67 8.53 -13.01 -3.73
N ALA A 68 8.05 -13.22 -2.50
CA ALA A 68 6.63 -13.42 -2.23
C ALA A 68 5.79 -12.21 -2.65
N LEU A 69 6.29 -10.99 -2.41
CA LEU A 69 5.62 -9.76 -2.79
C LEU A 69 5.50 -9.65 -4.32
N LYS A 70 6.56 -9.96 -5.08
CA LYS A 70 6.59 -9.92 -6.55
C LYS A 70 5.78 -11.03 -7.22
N LEU A 71 5.90 -12.26 -6.74
CA LEU A 71 5.30 -13.42 -7.40
C LEU A 71 3.84 -13.67 -7.00
N ILE A 72 3.43 -13.22 -5.80
CA ILE A 72 2.11 -13.54 -5.25
C ILE A 72 1.33 -12.26 -4.96
N MET A 73 1.83 -11.38 -4.08
CA MET A 73 1.01 -10.27 -3.62
C MET A 73 0.72 -9.23 -4.70
N LEU A 74 1.69 -8.89 -5.55
CA LEU A 74 1.48 -7.94 -6.65
C LEU A 74 0.47 -8.43 -7.68
N PRO A 75 0.61 -9.65 -8.27
CA PRO A 75 -0.32 -10.10 -9.29
C PRO A 75 -1.72 -10.37 -8.76
N PHE A 76 -1.90 -10.74 -7.48
CA PHE A 76 -3.24 -11.04 -6.94
C PHE A 76 -3.83 -9.89 -6.11
N GLY A 77 -3.01 -9.28 -5.26
CA GLY A 77 -3.42 -8.36 -4.21
C GLY A 77 -3.16 -6.88 -4.49
N GLY A 78 -2.39 -6.52 -5.52
CA GLY A 78 -2.01 -5.13 -5.81
C GLY A 78 -1.53 -4.40 -4.55
N ARG A 79 -2.25 -3.36 -4.15
CA ARG A 79 -1.95 -2.54 -2.96
C ARG A 79 -2.44 -3.11 -1.61
N ALA A 80 -2.99 -4.32 -1.57
CA ALA A 80 -3.43 -4.96 -0.34
C ALA A 80 -2.30 -5.08 0.70
N TRP A 81 -1.04 -5.25 0.28
CA TRP A 81 0.10 -5.28 1.20
C TRP A 81 0.24 -3.98 2.01
N CYS A 82 -0.03 -2.83 1.39
CA CYS A 82 0.02 -1.56 2.09
C CYS A 82 -0.95 -1.52 3.28
N SER A 83 -2.04 -2.31 3.25
CA SER A 83 -2.97 -2.42 4.38
C SER A 83 -2.42 -3.21 5.57
N ILE A 84 -1.40 -4.07 5.37
CA ILE A 84 -0.78 -4.94 6.37
C ILE A 84 0.65 -4.46 6.74
N CYS A 85 1.18 -3.50 5.99
CA CYS A 85 2.53 -2.97 6.16
C CYS A 85 2.80 -2.50 7.61
N PRO A 86 3.92 -2.95 8.23
CA PRO A 86 4.26 -2.61 9.61
C PRO A 86 4.82 -1.19 9.77
N ILE A 87 5.31 -0.56 8.69
CA ILE A 87 5.94 0.78 8.74
C ILE A 87 4.98 1.89 9.21
N PRO A 88 3.77 2.06 8.63
CA PRO A 88 2.83 3.09 9.09
C PRO A 88 2.11 2.72 10.40
N MET A 89 2.26 1.49 10.89
CA MET A 89 1.45 0.94 11.98
C MET A 89 1.65 1.68 13.32
N PRO A 90 2.87 2.06 13.74
CA PRO A 90 3.05 2.87 14.95
C PRO A 90 2.37 4.24 14.84
N GLY A 91 2.43 4.87 13.66
CA GLY A 91 1.76 6.14 13.39
C GLY A 91 0.23 6.03 13.42
N GLU A 92 -0.31 4.95 12.86
CA GLU A 92 -1.75 4.67 12.91
C GLU A 92 -2.25 4.42 14.33
N TRP A 93 -1.49 3.71 15.15
CA TRP A 93 -1.84 3.48 16.55
C TRP A 93 -1.83 4.78 17.34
N LEU A 94 -0.83 5.63 17.11
CA LEU A 94 -0.77 6.97 17.71
C LEU A 94 -1.98 7.82 17.29
N GLN A 95 -2.35 7.79 16.02
CA GLN A 95 -3.51 8.52 15.50
C GLN A 95 -4.86 7.96 15.99
N GLN A 96 -4.98 6.64 16.20
CA GLN A 96 -6.25 6.00 16.58
C GLN A 96 -6.47 5.98 18.09
N GLY A 97 -5.41 6.18 18.90
CA GLY A 97 -5.44 6.20 20.36
C GLY A 97 -5.76 4.85 21.00
N TRP A 98 -6.18 3.84 20.22
CA TRP A 98 -6.58 2.52 20.72
C TRP A 98 -6.45 1.42 19.64
N LEU A 99 -5.98 0.24 20.05
CA LEU A 99 -5.58 -0.90 19.20
C LEU A 99 -6.73 -1.64 18.49
N VAL A 100 -7.97 -1.57 19.02
CA VAL A 100 -9.08 -2.47 18.63
C VAL A 100 -10.37 -1.75 18.23
N LYS A 101 -10.80 -0.76 19.02
CA LYS A 101 -11.90 0.16 18.72
C LYS A 101 -11.38 1.58 18.46
N PRO A 102 -11.60 2.12 17.27
CA PRO A 102 -11.32 3.52 17.03
C PRO A 102 -12.39 4.39 17.68
N GLY A 103 -12.06 4.97 18.83
CA GLY A 103 -12.93 5.88 19.56
C GLY A 103 -12.20 7.06 20.21
N GLY A 104 -10.87 7.16 20.05
CA GLY A 104 -10.07 8.27 20.61
C GLY A 104 -10.02 9.50 19.69
N LYS A 105 -9.73 10.66 20.29
CA LYS A 105 -9.36 11.88 19.55
C LYS A 105 -8.10 11.58 18.73
N MET A 106 -8.10 11.97 17.46
CA MET A 106 -6.91 11.78 16.61
C MET A 106 -5.76 12.63 17.13
N PHE A 107 -4.64 11.99 17.50
CA PHE A 107 -3.41 12.70 17.85
C PHE A 107 -2.66 13.08 16.58
N ASN A 108 -3.23 14.00 15.79
CA ASN A 108 -2.57 14.61 14.65
C ASN A 108 -2.92 16.10 14.52
N LEU A 109 -2.05 16.86 13.85
CA LEU A 109 -2.30 18.26 13.53
C LEU A 109 -3.34 18.43 12.41
N GLY A 110 -3.73 17.34 11.74
CA GLY A 110 -4.75 17.35 10.69
C GLY A 110 -4.38 18.15 9.45
N LEU A 111 -3.09 18.47 9.24
CA LEU A 111 -2.67 19.23 8.07
C LEU A 111 -2.89 18.40 6.80
N ARG A 112 -3.50 19.03 5.81
CA ARG A 112 -3.66 18.44 4.47
C ARG A 112 -2.35 18.47 3.72
N TRP A 113 -2.04 17.39 3.01
CA TRP A 113 -0.83 17.34 2.18
C TRP A 113 -0.82 18.45 1.13
N PRO A 114 0.27 19.23 0.99
CA PRO A 114 0.31 20.41 0.13
C PRO A 114 0.09 20.04 -1.33
N ARG A 115 -0.71 20.86 -2.05
CA ARG A 115 -1.18 20.54 -3.41
C ARG A 115 -0.04 20.29 -4.40
N ARG A 116 1.08 21.01 -4.26
CA ARG A 116 2.25 20.92 -5.14
C ARG A 116 3.02 19.59 -5.00
N LEU A 117 2.96 18.96 -3.82
CA LEU A 117 3.64 17.69 -3.54
C LEU A 117 2.72 16.47 -3.72
N ARG A 118 1.51 16.63 -4.28
CA ARG A 118 0.59 15.51 -4.57
C ARG A 118 0.95 14.78 -5.88
N ASN A 119 2.23 14.49 -6.02
CA ASN A 119 2.81 13.80 -7.16
C ASN A 119 3.71 12.66 -6.67
N THR A 120 3.99 11.70 -7.53
CA THR A 120 4.80 10.52 -7.26
C THR A 120 6.31 10.83 -7.24
N TRP A 121 6.72 12.06 -7.59
CA TRP A 121 8.13 12.49 -7.61
C TRP A 121 8.91 12.19 -6.33
N LEU A 122 8.32 12.38 -5.15
CA LEU A 122 8.97 12.05 -3.87
C LEU A 122 9.21 10.55 -3.71
N GLN A 123 8.27 9.73 -4.19
CA GLN A 123 8.41 8.27 -4.18
C GLN A 123 9.46 7.83 -5.19
N SER A 124 9.49 8.44 -6.39
CA SER A 124 10.51 8.19 -7.41
C SER A 124 11.90 8.55 -6.91
N ALA A 125 12.06 9.70 -6.25
CA ALA A 125 13.33 10.11 -5.66
C ALA A 125 13.77 9.15 -4.55
N GLY A 126 12.86 8.74 -3.66
CA GLY A 126 13.15 7.75 -2.62
C GLY A 126 13.52 6.38 -3.20
N PHE A 127 12.83 5.94 -4.27
CA PHE A 127 13.12 4.70 -4.96
C PHE A 127 14.49 4.75 -5.64
N ALA A 128 14.79 5.85 -6.34
CA ALA A 128 16.09 6.06 -6.97
C ALA A 128 17.24 6.11 -5.95
N ALA A 129 17.03 6.75 -4.80
CA ALA A 129 18.02 6.78 -3.72
C ALA A 129 18.31 5.37 -3.17
N ILE A 130 17.26 4.60 -2.84
CA ILE A 130 17.44 3.21 -2.36
C ILE A 130 18.08 2.34 -3.46
N GLY A 131 17.72 2.56 -4.73
CA GLY A 131 18.31 1.88 -5.87
C GLY A 131 19.80 2.19 -6.05
N LEU A 132 20.21 3.45 -5.88
CA LEU A 132 21.62 3.85 -6.01
C LEU A 132 22.50 3.23 -4.92
N PHE A 133 21.96 3.10 -3.70
CA PHE A 133 22.65 2.50 -2.55
C PHE A 133 22.26 1.03 -2.31
N SER A 134 21.74 0.34 -3.32
CA SER A 134 21.28 -1.03 -3.19
C SER A 134 22.39 -1.97 -2.78
N ALA A 135 23.57 -1.88 -3.40
CA ALA A 135 24.72 -2.72 -3.07
C ALA A 135 25.10 -2.61 -1.59
N LEU A 136 25.09 -1.40 -1.02
CA LEU A 136 25.35 -1.18 0.40
C LEU A 136 24.23 -1.77 1.28
N THR A 137 22.98 -1.55 0.88
CA THR A 137 21.80 -2.04 1.60
C THR A 137 21.76 -3.58 1.66
N LEU A 138 22.10 -4.25 0.56
CA LEU A 138 22.12 -5.71 0.44
C LEU A 138 23.32 -6.36 1.14
N THR A 139 24.47 -5.69 1.20
CA THR A 139 25.69 -6.24 1.80
C THR A 139 25.80 -6.00 3.29
N THR A 140 25.25 -4.89 3.80
CA THR A 140 25.38 -4.49 5.21
C THR A 140 24.02 -4.48 5.94
N PRO A 141 23.74 -5.49 6.80
CA PRO A 141 22.48 -5.59 7.53
C PRO A 141 22.16 -4.39 8.41
N VAL A 142 23.19 -3.78 9.02
CA VAL A 142 23.06 -2.61 9.89
C VAL A 142 22.52 -1.40 9.12
N VAL A 143 22.93 -1.20 7.86
CA VAL A 143 22.40 -0.12 7.02
C VAL A 143 20.93 -0.38 6.69
N THR A 144 20.56 -1.62 6.35
CA THR A 144 19.15 -1.99 6.15
C THR A 144 18.31 -1.69 7.41
N ALA A 145 18.81 -2.03 8.60
CA ALA A 145 18.12 -1.74 9.86
C ALA A 145 17.93 -0.24 10.08
N TRP A 146 18.97 0.57 9.86
CA TRP A 146 18.89 2.03 9.95
C TRP A 146 17.89 2.64 8.95
N ILE A 147 17.87 2.15 7.71
CA ILE A 147 16.89 2.59 6.71
C ILE A 147 15.46 2.28 7.19
N PHE A 148 15.21 1.08 7.72
CA PHE A 148 13.89 0.73 8.24
C PHE A 148 13.48 1.53 9.46
N VAL A 149 14.38 1.76 10.42
CA VAL A 149 14.14 2.65 11.57
C VAL A 149 13.86 4.07 11.08
N GLY A 150 14.65 4.60 10.14
CA GLY A 150 14.44 5.92 9.54
C GLY A 150 13.09 6.04 8.86
N LEU A 151 12.66 5.02 8.10
CA LEU A 151 11.34 4.98 7.48
C LEU A 151 10.21 4.97 8.51
N ILE A 152 10.35 4.25 9.63
CA ILE A 152 9.37 4.29 10.74
C ILE A 152 9.31 5.70 11.33
N VAL A 153 10.46 6.32 11.64
CA VAL A 153 10.52 7.66 12.22
C VAL A 153 9.84 8.68 11.30
N VAL A 154 10.14 8.64 10.00
CA VAL A 154 9.48 9.50 9.01
C VAL A 154 7.98 9.19 8.92
N ALA A 155 7.57 7.92 8.92
CA ALA A 155 6.17 7.54 8.88
C ALA A 155 5.40 8.05 10.10
N VAL A 156 5.98 7.94 11.30
CA VAL A 156 5.42 8.46 12.55
C VAL A 156 5.34 9.99 12.50
N ALA A 157 6.42 10.68 12.13
CA ALA A 157 6.43 12.14 12.02
C ALA A 157 5.37 12.65 11.04
N VAL A 158 5.26 12.03 9.86
CA VAL A 158 4.23 12.36 8.87
C VAL A 158 2.83 12.07 9.40
N SER A 159 2.64 10.99 10.15
CA SER A 159 1.33 10.67 10.76
C SER A 159 0.92 11.65 11.87
N VAL A 160 1.88 12.25 12.58
CA VAL A 160 1.59 13.27 13.59
C VAL A 160 1.23 14.60 12.92
N ILE A 161 1.94 14.99 11.87
CA ILE A 161 1.77 16.28 11.20
C ILE A 161 0.58 16.25 10.24
N PHE A 162 0.51 15.24 9.38
CA PHE A 162 -0.44 15.14 8.28
C PHE A 162 -1.57 14.15 8.56
N GLU A 163 -2.64 14.28 7.79
CA GLU A 163 -3.80 13.40 7.88
C GLU A 163 -3.48 11.94 7.47
N GLN A 164 -3.93 10.99 8.30
CA GLN A 164 -4.09 9.57 7.97
C GLN A 164 -2.85 8.91 7.31
N ARG A 165 -3.02 8.11 6.25
CA ARG A 165 -1.95 7.39 5.54
C ARG A 165 -1.25 8.23 4.47
N SER A 166 -0.98 9.51 4.75
CA SER A 166 -0.24 10.40 3.84
C SER A 166 1.15 9.87 3.48
N PHE A 167 1.86 9.25 4.44
CA PHE A 167 3.16 8.63 4.21
C PHE A 167 3.12 7.56 3.11
N CYS A 168 2.21 6.59 3.24
CA CYS A 168 2.07 5.49 2.27
C CYS A 168 1.62 5.97 0.90
N ARG A 169 0.90 7.09 0.85
CA ARG A 169 0.38 7.65 -0.40
C ARG A 169 1.39 8.49 -1.16
N TYR A 170 2.20 9.28 -0.46
CA TYR A 170 3.03 10.33 -1.10
C TYR A 170 4.54 10.17 -0.90
N LEU A 171 5.03 9.45 0.12
CA LEU A 171 6.46 9.35 0.43
C LEU A 171 7.01 7.94 0.33
N CYS A 172 6.21 6.91 0.62
CA CYS A 172 6.70 5.55 0.66
C CYS A 172 7.20 5.10 -0.74
N PRO A 173 8.50 4.85 -0.93
CA PRO A 173 9.04 4.53 -2.26
C PRO A 173 8.45 3.23 -2.82
N MET A 174 8.21 2.25 -1.95
CA MET A 174 7.51 1.00 -2.29
C MET A 174 6.03 1.22 -2.62
N GLY A 175 5.39 2.22 -2.01
CA GLY A 175 3.99 2.54 -2.26
C GLY A 175 3.72 2.95 -3.70
N GLY A 176 4.67 3.67 -4.31
CA GLY A 176 4.60 4.09 -5.72
C GLY A 176 4.72 2.91 -6.66
N PHE A 177 5.73 2.06 -6.43
CA PHE A 177 5.93 0.81 -7.15
C PHE A 177 4.66 -0.05 -7.11
N ILE A 178 4.17 -0.40 -5.92
CA ILE A 178 2.99 -1.25 -5.77
C ILE A 178 1.74 -0.57 -6.34
N GLY A 179 1.66 0.78 -6.29
CA GLY A 179 0.59 1.56 -6.91
C GLY A 179 0.50 1.37 -8.43
N LEU A 180 1.63 1.39 -9.13
CA LEU A 180 1.67 1.16 -10.58
C LEU A 180 1.15 -0.24 -10.94
N TYR A 181 1.63 -1.28 -10.26
CA TYR A 181 1.17 -2.65 -10.50
C TYR A 181 -0.28 -2.89 -10.03
N ALA A 182 -0.79 -2.14 -9.06
CA ALA A 182 -2.18 -2.26 -8.62
C ALA A 182 -3.20 -1.88 -9.71
N THR A 183 -2.79 -1.14 -10.74
CA THR A 183 -3.64 -0.91 -11.93
C THR A 183 -3.89 -2.19 -12.72
N MET A 184 -2.96 -3.15 -12.67
CA MET A 184 -3.08 -4.44 -13.33
C MET A 184 -3.65 -5.52 -12.41
N ALA A 185 -3.79 -5.26 -11.10
CA ALA A 185 -4.26 -6.27 -10.16
C ALA A 185 -5.74 -6.66 -10.43
N PRO A 186 -6.08 -7.95 -10.24
CA PRO A 186 -7.42 -8.48 -10.46
C PRO A 186 -8.36 -8.12 -9.32
N LEU A 187 -7.87 -7.82 -8.11
CA LEU A 187 -8.72 -7.38 -7.01
C LEU A 187 -8.99 -5.88 -7.10
N GLU A 188 -10.27 -5.52 -7.17
CA GLU A 188 -10.72 -4.14 -7.09
C GLU A 188 -11.85 -3.96 -6.07
N LEU A 189 -11.91 -2.77 -5.50
CA LEU A 189 -13.00 -2.37 -4.63
C LEU A 189 -13.78 -1.25 -5.31
N ARG A 190 -15.06 -1.47 -5.58
CA ARG A 190 -15.93 -0.55 -6.30
C ARG A 190 -17.34 -0.55 -5.70
N PRO A 191 -18.08 0.56 -5.85
CA PRO A 191 -19.50 0.56 -5.51
C PRO A 191 -20.26 -0.45 -6.39
N GLN A 192 -21.30 -1.07 -5.84
CA GLN A 192 -22.15 -2.00 -6.59
C GLN A 192 -22.78 -1.32 -7.82
N PRO A 193 -22.93 -2.04 -8.94
CA PRO A 193 -23.61 -1.52 -10.12
C PRO A 193 -25.08 -1.19 -9.78
N GLY A 194 -25.59 -0.08 -10.30
CA GLY A 194 -26.98 0.36 -10.09
C GLY A 194 -27.19 1.45 -9.03
N LEU A 195 -26.17 1.80 -8.25
CA LEU A 195 -26.27 2.89 -7.27
C LEU A 195 -26.35 4.28 -7.93
N THR A 196 -27.31 5.08 -7.48
CA THR A 196 -27.49 6.48 -7.86
C THR A 196 -26.32 7.35 -7.39
N PRO A 197 -26.07 8.50 -8.03
CA PRO A 197 -25.06 9.46 -7.56
C PRO A 197 -25.29 9.93 -6.12
N VAL A 198 -26.55 9.96 -5.66
CA VAL A 198 -26.92 10.33 -4.29
C VAL A 198 -26.50 9.26 -3.31
N GLU A 199 -26.75 7.98 -3.59
CA GLU A 199 -26.31 6.86 -2.75
C GLU A 199 -24.77 6.74 -2.72
N LYS A 200 -24.11 7.02 -3.84
CA LYS A 200 -22.64 7.15 -3.91
C LYS A 200 -22.13 8.32 -3.06
N GLY A 201 -22.85 9.43 -3.04
CA GLY A 201 -22.55 10.60 -2.23
C GLY A 201 -22.78 10.39 -0.73
N ALA A 202 -23.86 9.69 -0.36
CA ALA A 202 -24.18 9.32 1.01
C ALA A 202 -23.12 8.36 1.58
N ALA A 203 -22.75 7.33 0.81
CA ALA A 203 -21.67 6.40 1.19
C ALA A 203 -20.32 7.09 1.45
N ALA A 204 -20.05 8.21 0.77
CA ALA A 204 -18.86 9.01 0.98
C ALA A 204 -18.93 9.94 2.22
N ARG A 205 -20.15 10.36 2.63
CA ARG A 205 -20.40 11.28 3.75
C ARG A 205 -20.54 10.58 5.10
N GLU A 206 -21.04 9.35 5.11
CA GLU A 206 -21.30 8.56 6.33
C GLU A 206 -20.05 7.99 7.00
N TRP A 207 -18.85 8.37 6.55
CA TRP A 207 -17.62 7.88 7.14
C TRP A 207 -17.20 8.74 8.33
N PRO A 208 -17.31 8.25 9.59
CA PRO A 208 -17.05 9.10 10.75
C PRO A 208 -15.60 9.63 10.80
N ARG A 209 -14.68 8.97 10.09
CA ARG A 209 -13.26 9.32 10.01
C ARG A 209 -12.69 9.41 8.59
N GLY A 210 -13.53 9.33 7.55
CA GLY A 210 -13.09 9.26 6.15
C GLY A 210 -12.35 7.96 5.78
N CYS A 211 -12.10 7.77 4.49
CA CYS A 211 -11.23 6.68 4.01
C CYS A 211 -9.78 6.95 4.44
N PRO A 212 -9.08 6.01 5.11
CA PRO A 212 -7.69 6.21 5.58
C PRO A 212 -6.67 6.57 4.50
N TRP A 213 -7.01 6.31 3.23
CA TRP A 213 -6.18 6.62 2.06
C TRP A 213 -6.55 7.97 1.41
N ILE A 214 -7.42 8.76 2.03
CA ILE A 214 -7.82 10.10 1.59
C ILE A 214 -8.43 10.06 0.18
N ASN A 215 -9.25 9.03 -0.09
CA ASN A 215 -9.94 8.85 -1.36
C ASN A 215 -11.44 8.73 -1.14
N ASN A 216 -12.22 9.07 -2.16
CA ASN A 216 -13.63 8.74 -2.18
C ASN A 216 -13.82 7.35 -2.82
N PRO A 217 -14.14 6.30 -2.05
CA PRO A 217 -14.30 4.95 -2.58
C PRO A 217 -15.43 4.82 -3.59
N ALA A 218 -16.47 5.64 -3.48
CA ALA A 218 -17.60 5.66 -4.40
C ALA A 218 -17.26 6.30 -5.77
N ALA A 219 -16.16 7.05 -5.85
CA ALA A 219 -15.70 7.74 -7.06
C ALA A 219 -14.27 7.30 -7.49
N LEU A 220 -13.79 6.16 -7.00
CA LEU A 220 -12.49 5.61 -7.39
C LEU A 220 -12.50 5.24 -8.88
N LYS A 221 -11.65 5.92 -9.65
CA LYS A 221 -11.38 5.58 -11.05
C LYS A 221 -10.25 4.57 -11.17
N ALA A 222 -9.17 4.77 -10.42
CA ALA A 222 -7.96 3.97 -10.49
C ALA A 222 -7.64 3.23 -9.17
N ASN A 223 -7.15 1.99 -9.27
CA ASN A 223 -6.71 1.19 -8.13
C ASN A 223 -5.37 1.64 -7.55
N ALA A 224 -4.56 2.36 -8.34
CA ALA A 224 -3.26 2.89 -7.90
C ALA A 224 -3.35 3.71 -6.60
N ASN A 225 -4.47 4.38 -6.35
CA ASN A 225 -4.67 5.20 -5.17
C ASN A 225 -5.30 4.45 -3.98
N CYS A 226 -5.94 3.29 -4.20
CA CYS A 226 -6.64 2.54 -3.17
C CYS A 226 -5.70 1.52 -2.50
N GLY A 227 -5.58 1.56 -1.17
CA GLY A 227 -4.78 0.59 -0.42
C GLY A 227 -5.45 -0.73 -0.09
N LEU A 228 -6.66 -0.99 -0.63
CA LEU A 228 -7.46 -2.18 -0.34
C LEU A 228 -7.56 -2.53 1.17
N CYS A 229 -7.69 -1.52 2.02
CA CYS A 229 -7.79 -1.70 3.48
C CYS A 229 -9.14 -2.24 3.97
N LEU A 230 -10.16 -2.29 3.10
CA LEU A 230 -11.50 -2.83 3.35
C LEU A 230 -12.32 -2.15 4.48
N GLU A 231 -11.84 -1.06 5.07
CA GLU A 231 -12.63 -0.28 6.05
C GLU A 231 -13.97 0.20 5.48
N CYS A 232 -14.04 0.34 4.15
CA CYS A 232 -15.24 0.62 3.39
C CYS A 232 -16.36 -0.41 3.45
N LEU A 233 -16.02 -1.67 3.72
CA LEU A 233 -16.99 -2.76 3.86
C LEU A 233 -17.46 -2.88 5.32
N ARG A 234 -16.87 -2.10 6.23
CA ARG A 234 -17.10 -2.14 7.68
C ARG A 234 -17.94 -0.97 8.18
N THR A 235 -18.28 -0.03 7.31
CA THR A 235 -19.23 1.05 7.59
C THR A 235 -20.66 0.59 7.32
N GLU A 236 -21.63 1.34 7.83
CA GLU A 236 -23.05 1.10 7.57
C GLU A 236 -23.37 1.19 6.07
N SER A 237 -22.77 2.16 5.38
CA SER A 237 -22.77 2.27 3.91
C SER A 237 -22.01 1.17 3.17
N GLY A 238 -21.35 0.25 3.87
CA GLY A 238 -20.55 -0.83 3.29
C GLY A 238 -21.37 -1.85 2.51
N ALA A 239 -22.70 -1.86 2.66
CA ALA A 239 -23.60 -2.65 1.82
C ALA A 239 -23.59 -2.22 0.34
N ASN A 240 -23.20 -0.97 0.07
CA ASN A 240 -23.13 -0.41 -1.29
C ASN A 240 -21.78 -0.63 -1.96
N MET A 241 -20.84 -1.30 -1.28
CA MET A 241 -19.49 -1.56 -1.76
C MET A 241 -19.29 -3.05 -2.01
N ALA A 242 -18.58 -3.39 -3.07
CA ALA A 242 -18.24 -4.76 -3.44
C ALA A 242 -16.74 -4.90 -3.71
N LEU A 243 -16.19 -6.05 -3.32
CA LEU A 243 -14.85 -6.48 -3.71
C LEU A 243 -15.00 -7.38 -4.94
N ASN A 244 -14.53 -6.91 -6.09
CA ASN A 244 -14.65 -7.62 -7.36
C ASN A 244 -13.31 -8.19 -7.80
N VAL A 245 -13.36 -9.33 -8.48
CA VAL A 245 -12.28 -9.85 -9.31
C VAL A 245 -12.51 -9.39 -10.74
N ARG A 246 -11.50 -8.79 -11.36
CA ARG A 246 -11.51 -8.29 -12.74
C ARG A 246 -10.37 -8.89 -13.56
N SER A 247 -10.42 -8.69 -14.88
CA SER A 247 -9.30 -8.96 -15.78
C SER A 247 -8.14 -7.98 -15.58
N PHE A 248 -6.90 -8.44 -15.82
CA PHE A 248 -5.67 -7.67 -15.61
C PHE A 248 -5.59 -6.37 -16.44
N ASP A 249 -6.33 -6.30 -17.55
CA ASP A 249 -6.33 -5.21 -18.53
C ASP A 249 -7.43 -4.15 -18.30
N ALA A 250 -8.34 -4.37 -17.36
CA ALA A 250 -9.55 -3.55 -17.20
C ALA A 250 -9.30 -2.04 -16.92
N GLU A 251 -8.11 -1.67 -16.47
CA GLU A 251 -7.68 -0.29 -16.20
C GLU A 251 -6.70 0.27 -17.24
N LEU A 252 -6.08 -0.61 -18.05
CA LEU A 252 -5.14 -0.29 -19.13
C LEU A 252 -5.91 0.29 -20.34
N GLY A 253 -6.25 1.57 -20.26
CA GLY A 253 -6.97 2.29 -21.33
C GLY A 253 -8.01 3.28 -20.83
N GLN A 254 -8.23 3.39 -19.51
CA GLN A 254 -9.14 4.40 -18.98
C GLN A 254 -8.49 5.79 -18.97
N PRO A 255 -9.15 6.82 -19.52
CA PRO A 255 -8.63 8.18 -19.52
C PRO A 255 -8.48 8.71 -18.08
N GLY A 256 -7.27 9.18 -17.75
CA GLY A 256 -6.92 9.65 -16.40
C GLY A 256 -6.38 8.58 -15.45
N ALA A 257 -6.14 7.36 -15.92
CA ALA A 257 -5.47 6.31 -15.14
C ALA A 257 -3.96 6.53 -14.97
N PHE A 258 -3.33 7.27 -15.89
CA PHE A 258 -1.88 7.47 -15.92
C PHE A 258 -1.51 8.95 -15.86
N ARG A 259 -0.64 9.31 -14.93
CA ARG A 259 -0.05 10.65 -14.80
C ARG A 259 1.42 10.65 -15.26
N LEU A 260 1.95 11.80 -15.66
CA LEU A 260 3.35 11.91 -16.14
C LEU A 260 4.37 11.47 -15.08
N ASP A 261 4.09 11.71 -13.81
CA ASP A 261 4.90 11.27 -12.68
C ASP A 261 4.90 9.74 -12.49
N GLU A 262 3.78 9.08 -12.80
CA GLU A 262 3.68 7.62 -12.82
C GLU A 262 4.42 7.01 -14.02
N ALA A 263 4.37 7.68 -15.18
CA ALA A 263 5.14 7.28 -16.36
C ALA A 263 6.65 7.38 -16.09
N PHE A 264 7.12 8.45 -15.45
CA PHE A 264 8.53 8.59 -15.08
C PHE A 264 8.98 7.53 -14.08
N LEU A 265 8.15 7.23 -13.07
CA LEU A 265 8.43 6.13 -12.15
C LEU A 265 8.51 4.78 -12.89
N SER A 266 7.61 4.54 -13.85
CA SER A 266 7.63 3.33 -14.68
C SER A 266 8.90 3.21 -15.52
N LEU A 267 9.34 4.31 -16.13
CA LEU A 267 10.60 4.37 -16.88
C LEU A 267 11.81 4.16 -15.96
N GLY A 268 11.80 4.76 -14.76
CA GLY A 268 12.85 4.57 -13.76
C GLY A 268 12.95 3.10 -13.31
N LEU A 269 11.82 2.41 -13.18
CA LEU A 269 11.78 0.99 -12.86
C LEU A 269 12.36 0.14 -14.00
N LEU A 270 11.92 0.35 -15.23
CA LEU A 270 12.45 -0.36 -16.40
C LEU A 270 13.96 -0.11 -16.58
N GLY A 271 14.40 1.15 -16.44
CA GLY A 271 15.80 1.53 -16.49
C GLY A 271 16.61 0.84 -15.40
N SER A 272 16.10 0.77 -14.17
CA SER A 272 16.77 0.06 -13.08
C SER A 272 16.99 -1.42 -13.39
N VAL A 273 15.98 -2.11 -13.95
CA VAL A 273 16.10 -3.52 -14.33
C VAL A 273 17.21 -3.72 -15.35
N MET A 274 17.29 -2.88 -16.38
CA MET A 274 18.36 -2.96 -17.39
C MET A 274 19.73 -2.73 -16.77
N ILE A 275 19.88 -1.72 -15.90
CA ILE A 275 21.15 -1.41 -15.23
C ILE A 275 21.56 -2.57 -14.32
N TYR A 276 20.66 -3.09 -13.49
CA TYR A 276 20.95 -4.22 -12.60
C TYR A 276 21.35 -5.46 -13.39
N SER A 277 20.64 -5.78 -14.47
CA SER A 277 21.00 -6.92 -15.31
C SER A 277 22.38 -6.73 -15.93
N ALA A 278 22.72 -5.54 -16.44
CA ALA A 278 24.02 -5.26 -17.03
C ALA A 278 25.17 -5.33 -16.01
N VAL A 279 24.96 -4.83 -14.78
CA VAL A 279 25.99 -4.78 -13.73
C VAL A 279 26.23 -6.13 -13.05
N PHE A 280 25.18 -6.94 -12.87
CA PHE A 280 25.28 -8.21 -12.14
C PHE A 280 25.42 -9.45 -13.05
N GLN A 281 25.13 -9.36 -14.34
CA GLN A 281 25.34 -10.44 -15.32
C GLN A 281 26.52 -10.18 -16.26
N GLY A 282 27.06 -8.95 -16.30
CA GLY A 282 28.30 -8.61 -16.99
C GLY A 282 29.51 -8.74 -16.09
#